data_AF-A0A7K0GNL9-F1
#
_entry.id   AF-A0A7K0GNL9-F1
#
_cell.length_a   1.000
_cell.length_b   1.000
_cell.length_c   1.000
_cell.angle_alpha   90.00
_cell.angle_beta   90.00
_cell.angle_gamma   90.00
#
_symmetry.space_group_name_H-M   'P 1'
#
loop_
_entity.id
_entity.type
_entity.pdbx_description
1 polymer ?
#
loop_
_entity_poly.entity_id
_entity_poly.type
_entity_poly.pdbx_seq_one_letter_code
_entity_poly.pdbx_strand_id
1 'polypeptide(L)'
;DVIAATNPIMIIDEPQSVLGNGSKAELNATRVGLAKFNPLFFINYSATHRDNYNMVYRLDAVDAYQKHLVKKIAVKGIEISGSNASSGYLYLESIKEKPALKARIQFEKLSATGNVVKTSKLLDKGENIYPLSGEIESYNSGFVVSAINAVDQFVEFTNGQKLSVGEVVGNTNDEDLRRIQIRETIHSHLAKEESLFKREIKTLSLFFIDEVVKYKDYEAIDDKGTYARIFEEEYENIVRDRLTDTLLDEKYRTYLERELESPEKVHAGYFSIDKKGKSVDSKIKRGSESSDDISAYDLIMKNKERLLSFEEPVRFIFSHSALKEGWDNPNVFQIATLRQSSSDIKKRQEIGRGLRLAVNQKGDRQDEQSLGEDEVQQVNVLTVIANESYESFARDLQSEIA
;
A
#
# COMPACT_ATOMS: atom_id res chain seq x y z
N ASP A 1 41.44 -19.32 -5.33
CA ASP A 1 42.54 -20.11 -4.76
C ASP A 1 42.73 -19.88 -3.27
N VAL A 2 43.02 -18.65 -2.80
CA VAL A 2 43.18 -18.37 -1.35
C VAL A 2 41.96 -18.78 -0.51
N ILE A 3 40.75 -18.38 -0.93
CA ILE A 3 39.50 -18.75 -0.24
C ILE A 3 39.21 -20.25 -0.38
N ALA A 4 39.57 -20.87 -1.51
CA ALA A 4 39.29 -22.29 -1.71
C ALA A 4 40.17 -23.19 -0.82
N ALA A 5 41.41 -22.77 -0.56
CA ALA A 5 42.34 -23.48 0.31
C ALA A 5 41.88 -23.58 1.78
N THR A 6 40.91 -22.75 2.20
CA THR A 6 40.40 -22.78 3.58
C THR A 6 39.23 -23.73 3.78
N ASN A 7 38.70 -24.36 2.71
CA ASN A 7 37.49 -25.19 2.73
C ASN A 7 36.33 -24.49 3.47
N PRO A 8 35.81 -23.38 2.94
CA PRO A 8 34.85 -22.54 3.65
C PRO A 8 33.49 -23.23 3.83
N ILE A 9 32.73 -22.79 4.83
CA ILE A 9 31.29 -23.02 4.91
C ILE A 9 30.62 -21.86 4.17
N MET A 10 29.78 -22.16 3.19
CA MET A 10 29.09 -21.13 2.42
C MET A 10 27.65 -20.97 2.90
N ILE A 11 27.30 -19.74 3.26
CA ILE A 11 25.92 -19.36 3.58
C ILE A 11 25.35 -18.64 2.36
N ILE A 12 24.26 -19.17 1.80
CA ILE A 12 23.59 -18.61 0.64
C ILE A 12 22.23 -18.08 1.08
N ASP A 13 22.04 -16.77 0.94
CA ASP A 13 20.75 -16.11 1.08
C ASP A 13 20.01 -16.12 -0.26
N GLU A 14 18.70 -16.32 -0.22
CA GLU A 14 17.79 -16.42 -1.38
C GLU A 14 18.37 -17.25 -2.56
N PRO A 15 18.68 -18.54 -2.34
CA PRO A 15 19.35 -19.42 -3.29
C PRO A 15 18.68 -19.51 -4.67
N GLN A 16 17.37 -19.29 -4.79
CA GLN A 16 16.67 -19.28 -6.07
C GLN A 16 17.16 -18.17 -7.02
N SER A 17 17.60 -17.03 -6.47
CA SER A 17 18.15 -15.91 -7.25
C SER A 17 19.58 -16.20 -7.73
N VAL A 18 20.36 -16.94 -6.91
CA VAL A 18 21.78 -17.23 -7.12
C VAL A 18 21.99 -18.51 -7.94
N LEU A 19 21.19 -19.55 -7.69
CA LEU A 19 21.37 -20.91 -8.21
C LEU A 19 20.51 -21.20 -9.45
N GLY A 20 19.54 -20.32 -9.76
CA GLY A 20 18.69 -20.40 -10.94
C GLY A 20 17.72 -21.59 -10.95
N ASN A 21 16.98 -21.72 -12.04
CA ASN A 21 15.95 -22.75 -12.19
C ASN A 21 16.64 -24.11 -12.44
N GLY A 22 16.51 -25.08 -11.53
CA GLY A 22 17.07 -26.43 -11.65
C GLY A 22 16.58 -27.27 -12.84
N SER A 23 15.77 -26.70 -13.73
CA SER A 23 15.16 -27.36 -14.89
C SER A 23 15.96 -27.25 -16.19
N LYS A 24 17.09 -26.52 -16.23
CA LYS A 24 18.00 -26.53 -17.39
C LYS A 24 19.23 -27.35 -17.04
N ALA A 25 19.59 -28.28 -17.92
CA ALA A 25 20.76 -29.17 -17.82
C ALA A 25 22.13 -28.45 -17.74
N GLU A 26 22.15 -27.12 -17.72
CA GLU A 26 23.34 -26.29 -17.60
C GLU A 26 23.36 -25.61 -16.23
N LEU A 27 24.34 -25.99 -15.40
CA LEU A 27 24.67 -25.28 -14.18
C LEU A 27 24.92 -23.80 -14.52
N ASN A 28 24.20 -22.88 -13.88
CA ASN A 28 24.46 -21.46 -14.11
C ASN A 28 25.90 -21.09 -13.72
N ALA A 29 26.46 -20.05 -14.35
CA ALA A 29 27.85 -19.64 -14.12
C ALA A 29 28.17 -19.42 -12.63
N THR A 30 27.16 -18.98 -11.86
CA THR A 30 27.24 -18.79 -10.41
C THR A 30 27.41 -20.10 -9.65
N ARG A 31 26.63 -21.16 -9.94
CA ARG A 31 26.81 -22.50 -9.35
C ARG A 31 28.19 -23.06 -9.64
N VAL A 32 28.66 -22.91 -10.89
CA VAL A 32 30.01 -23.33 -11.28
C VAL A 32 31.08 -22.52 -10.53
N GLY A 33 30.86 -21.21 -10.36
CA GLY A 33 31.74 -20.34 -9.58
C GLY A 33 31.79 -20.71 -8.10
N LEU A 34 30.64 -20.98 -7.49
CA LEU A 34 30.52 -21.38 -6.08
C LEU A 34 31.26 -22.71 -5.81
N ALA A 35 31.16 -23.66 -6.74
CA ALA A 35 31.88 -24.93 -6.63
C ALA A 35 33.41 -24.76 -6.62
N LYS A 36 33.97 -23.71 -7.26
CA LYS A 36 35.41 -23.44 -7.27
C LYS A 36 35.98 -23.04 -5.90
N PHE A 37 35.12 -22.66 -4.95
CA PHE A 37 35.55 -22.37 -3.58
C PHE A 37 35.80 -23.61 -2.73
N ASN A 38 35.61 -24.83 -3.27
CA ASN A 38 35.80 -26.09 -2.54
C ASN A 38 35.20 -26.10 -1.12
N PRO A 39 33.91 -25.74 -0.96
CA PRO A 39 33.30 -25.60 0.36
C PRO A 39 33.15 -26.95 1.08
N LEU A 40 33.14 -26.93 2.42
CA LEU A 40 32.77 -28.11 3.21
C LEU A 40 31.29 -28.47 3.01
N PHE A 41 30.41 -27.46 3.05
CA PHE A 41 28.99 -27.59 2.77
C PHE A 41 28.35 -26.19 2.57
N PHE A 42 27.09 -26.22 2.16
CA PHE A 42 26.24 -25.04 1.98
C PHE A 42 25.15 -24.98 3.06
N ILE A 43 24.89 -23.79 3.59
CA ILE A 43 23.69 -23.49 4.38
C ILE A 43 22.85 -22.51 3.56
N ASN A 44 21.66 -22.92 3.16
CA ASN A 44 20.77 -22.11 2.34
C ASN A 44 19.64 -21.53 3.19
N TYR A 45 19.42 -20.22 3.12
CA TYR A 45 18.27 -19.55 3.73
C TYR A 45 17.31 -19.10 2.63
N SER A 46 16.06 -19.57 2.65
CA SER A 46 15.04 -19.15 1.69
C SER A 46 13.63 -19.34 2.24
N ALA A 47 12.73 -18.46 1.84
CA ALA A 47 11.29 -18.67 1.97
C ALA A 47 10.69 -19.46 0.78
N THR A 48 11.44 -19.65 -0.32
CA THR A 48 10.93 -20.24 -1.58
C THR A 48 11.86 -21.30 -2.16
N HIS A 49 12.30 -22.25 -1.32
CA HIS A 49 13.07 -23.41 -1.77
C HIS A 49 12.35 -24.15 -2.91
N ARG A 50 12.95 -24.12 -4.10
CA ARG A 50 12.45 -24.85 -5.28
C ARG A 50 12.95 -26.29 -5.33
N ASP A 51 14.18 -26.49 -4.84
CA ASP A 51 14.83 -27.79 -4.74
C ASP A 51 14.75 -28.28 -3.28
N ASN A 52 14.46 -29.56 -3.09
CA ASN A 52 14.40 -30.17 -1.77
C ASN A 52 15.80 -30.63 -1.35
N TYR A 53 16.48 -29.82 -0.54
CA TYR A 53 17.78 -30.15 0.07
C TYR A 53 17.59 -30.90 1.40
N ASN A 54 18.67 -31.12 2.15
CA ASN A 54 18.60 -31.63 3.52
C ASN A 54 18.02 -30.55 4.46
N MET A 55 16.70 -30.60 4.68
CA MET A 55 16.00 -29.64 5.53
C MET A 55 16.35 -29.84 7.01
N VAL A 56 16.96 -28.83 7.63
CA VAL A 56 17.35 -28.85 9.05
C VAL A 56 16.33 -28.12 9.93
N TYR A 57 15.66 -27.10 9.39
CA TYR A 57 14.67 -26.29 10.10
C TYR A 57 13.65 -25.72 9.11
N ARG A 58 12.40 -25.55 9.56
CA ARG A 58 11.34 -24.88 8.82
C ARG A 58 10.54 -24.00 9.77
N LEU A 59 10.34 -22.74 9.39
CA LEU A 59 9.37 -21.82 9.96
C LEU A 59 8.56 -21.28 8.79
N ASP A 60 7.37 -21.82 8.59
CA ASP A 60 6.50 -21.38 7.50
C ASP A 60 5.65 -20.17 7.90
N ALA A 61 4.87 -19.67 6.96
CA ALA A 61 4.07 -18.46 7.16
C ALA A 61 2.96 -18.67 8.21
N VAL A 62 2.40 -19.88 8.30
CA VAL A 62 1.42 -20.28 9.34
C VAL A 62 2.08 -20.26 10.70
N ASP A 63 3.22 -20.94 10.85
CA ASP A 63 3.96 -20.98 12.10
C ASP A 63 4.35 -19.57 12.57
N ALA A 64 4.80 -18.72 11.65
CA ALA A 64 5.20 -17.34 11.95
C ALA A 64 4.02 -16.50 12.46
N TYR A 65 2.82 -16.71 11.90
CA TYR A 65 1.61 -16.02 12.34
C TYR A 65 1.07 -16.55 13.66
N GLN A 66 0.97 -17.87 13.82
CA GLN A 66 0.51 -18.53 15.05
C GLN A 66 1.41 -18.20 16.25
N LYS A 67 2.71 -17.98 16.01
CA LYS A 67 3.68 -17.56 17.04
C LYS A 67 3.79 -16.03 17.19
N HIS A 68 2.88 -15.28 16.58
CA HIS A 68 2.84 -13.82 16.60
C HIS A 68 4.16 -13.12 16.19
N LEU A 69 4.91 -13.72 15.27
CA LEU A 69 6.21 -13.20 14.81
C LEU A 69 6.09 -12.17 13.68
N VAL A 70 4.89 -12.07 13.08
CA VAL A 70 4.57 -11.21 11.93
C VAL A 70 3.23 -10.50 12.12
N LYS A 71 3.02 -9.42 11.37
CA LYS A 71 1.74 -8.68 11.31
C LYS A 71 0.63 -9.56 10.73
N LYS A 72 -0.60 -9.37 11.20
CA LYS A 72 -1.82 -9.83 10.53
C LYS A 72 -2.03 -9.05 9.23
N ILE A 73 -2.61 -9.69 8.21
CA ILE A 73 -2.99 -9.03 6.96
C ILE A 73 -4.48 -8.67 7.02
N ALA A 74 -4.81 -7.43 6.69
CA ALA A 74 -6.18 -7.00 6.42
C ALA A 74 -6.26 -6.53 4.97
N VAL A 75 -7.31 -6.94 4.25
CA VAL A 75 -7.47 -6.58 2.84
C VAL A 75 -8.64 -5.62 2.69
N LYS A 76 -8.41 -4.51 1.99
CA LYS A 76 -9.44 -3.59 1.54
C LYS A 76 -9.48 -3.62 0.01
N GLY A 77 -10.48 -4.32 -0.52
CA GLY A 77 -10.81 -4.32 -1.94
C GLY A 77 -11.56 -3.06 -2.34
N ILE A 78 -11.39 -2.64 -3.59
CA ILE A 78 -12.24 -1.67 -4.26
C ILE A 78 -13.01 -2.47 -5.31
N GLU A 79 -14.30 -2.66 -5.07
CA GLU A 79 -15.20 -3.40 -5.95
C GLU A 79 -15.80 -2.45 -6.99
N ILE A 80 -15.82 -2.89 -8.26
CA ILE A 80 -16.48 -2.18 -9.35
C ILE A 80 -17.75 -2.94 -9.70
N SER A 81 -18.89 -2.36 -9.33
CA SER A 81 -20.19 -2.97 -9.58
C SER A 81 -20.93 -2.27 -10.71
N GLY A 82 -21.33 -3.05 -11.72
CA GLY A 82 -22.27 -2.60 -12.76
C GLY A 82 -21.63 -1.75 -13.87
N SER A 83 -21.30 -2.40 -14.98
CA SER A 83 -20.86 -1.76 -16.23
C SER A 83 -22.03 -1.51 -17.18
N ASN A 84 -23.07 -0.79 -16.74
CA ASN A 84 -24.11 -0.35 -17.66
C ASN A 84 -23.81 1.09 -18.06
N ALA A 85 -23.67 1.35 -19.36
CA ALA A 85 -23.35 2.68 -19.92
C ALA A 85 -24.41 3.76 -19.59
N SER A 86 -25.55 3.37 -19.01
CA SER A 86 -26.64 4.24 -18.57
C SER A 86 -26.61 4.60 -17.08
N SER A 87 -25.75 3.98 -16.27
CA SER A 87 -25.61 4.30 -14.84
C SER A 87 -24.57 5.40 -14.61
N GLY A 88 -24.97 6.47 -13.93
CA GLY A 88 -24.06 7.57 -13.56
C GLY A 88 -22.98 7.10 -12.57
N TYR A 89 -21.85 7.81 -12.53
CA TYR A 89 -20.76 7.49 -11.60
C TYR A 89 -21.18 7.68 -10.14
N LEU A 90 -20.98 6.66 -9.30
CA LEU A 90 -21.15 6.78 -7.85
C LEU A 90 -20.00 6.11 -7.13
N TYR A 91 -19.51 6.73 -6.06
CA TYR A 91 -18.55 6.13 -5.14
C TYR A 91 -18.93 6.49 -3.70
N LEU A 92 -19.10 5.48 -2.83
CA LEU A 92 -19.35 5.72 -1.41
C LEU A 92 -18.01 5.81 -0.67
N GLU A 93 -17.62 7.03 -0.30
CA GLU A 93 -16.32 7.30 0.32
C GLU A 93 -16.27 6.86 1.79
N SER A 94 -17.33 7.16 2.55
CA SER A 94 -17.41 6.84 3.98
C SER A 94 -18.82 7.06 4.51
N ILE A 95 -19.09 6.50 5.69
CA ILE A 95 -20.27 6.83 6.49
C ILE A 95 -19.81 7.54 7.76
N LYS A 96 -20.29 8.76 7.98
CA LYS A 96 -20.07 9.53 9.21
C LYS A 96 -21.25 9.29 10.15
N GLU A 97 -20.98 8.80 11.35
CA GLU A 97 -22.02 8.60 12.38
C GLU A 97 -22.30 9.85 13.22
N LYS A 98 -21.30 10.73 13.33
CA LYS A 98 -21.36 11.96 14.14
C LYS A 98 -21.02 13.19 13.30
N PRO A 99 -21.70 14.34 13.51
CA PRO A 99 -22.77 14.58 14.50
C PRO A 99 -24.13 13.98 14.11
N ALA A 100 -24.30 13.52 12.87
CA ALA A 100 -25.47 12.82 12.37
C ALA A 100 -25.05 11.76 11.36
N LEU A 101 -25.87 10.70 11.22
CA LEU A 101 -25.62 9.60 10.30
C LEU A 101 -25.76 10.08 8.85
N LYS A 102 -24.63 10.27 8.16
CA LYS A 102 -24.56 10.73 6.77
C LYS A 102 -23.58 9.90 5.97
N ALA A 103 -23.87 9.74 4.70
CA ALA A 103 -23.00 9.05 3.76
C ALA A 103 -22.27 10.06 2.89
N ARG A 104 -20.94 9.99 2.83
CA ARG A 104 -20.17 10.81 1.90
C ARG A 104 -20.11 10.09 0.55
N ILE A 105 -20.81 10.64 -0.44
CA ILE A 105 -20.93 10.03 -1.77
C ILE A 105 -20.32 10.99 -2.80
N GLN A 106 -19.43 10.44 -3.63
CA GLN A 106 -18.89 11.09 -4.81
C GLN A 106 -19.76 10.76 -6.03
N PHE A 107 -20.10 11.77 -6.81
CA PHE A 107 -20.93 11.63 -8.01
C PHE A 107 -20.55 12.70 -9.05
N GLU A 108 -21.02 12.52 -10.28
CA GLU A 108 -20.85 13.49 -11.37
C GLU A 108 -21.81 14.67 -11.22
N LYS A 109 -21.35 15.87 -11.53
CA LYS A 109 -22.11 17.11 -11.46
C LYS A 109 -21.78 17.99 -12.66
N LEU A 110 -22.78 18.66 -13.22
CA LEU A 110 -22.58 19.72 -14.19
C LEU A 110 -21.98 20.96 -13.53
N SER A 111 -20.80 21.36 -14.01
CA SER A 111 -20.15 22.60 -13.61
C SER A 111 -20.93 23.82 -14.13
N ALA A 112 -20.64 24.99 -13.58
CA ALA A 112 -21.19 26.25 -14.10
C ALA A 112 -20.80 26.53 -15.57
N THR A 113 -19.74 25.87 -16.07
CA THR A 113 -19.26 25.97 -17.46
C THR A 113 -19.80 24.88 -18.37
N GLY A 114 -20.69 24.01 -17.87
CA GLY A 114 -21.34 22.93 -18.65
C GLY A 114 -20.53 21.64 -18.78
N ASN A 115 -19.37 21.55 -18.12
CA ASN A 115 -18.56 20.31 -18.10
C ASN A 115 -19.00 19.40 -16.96
N VAL A 116 -18.96 18.09 -17.17
CA VAL A 116 -19.19 17.11 -16.11
C VAL A 116 -17.93 17.02 -15.25
N VAL A 117 -18.07 17.27 -13.94
CA VAL A 117 -17.01 17.18 -12.94
C VAL A 117 -17.46 16.28 -11.80
N LYS A 118 -16.52 15.62 -11.11
CA LYS A 118 -16.86 14.81 -9.94
C LYS A 118 -16.86 15.67 -8.68
N THR A 119 -17.84 15.46 -7.81
CA THR A 119 -17.98 16.18 -6.54
C THR A 119 -18.34 15.21 -5.43
N SER A 120 -17.85 15.47 -4.22
CA SER A 120 -18.17 14.69 -3.02
C SER A 120 -19.09 15.50 -2.11
N LYS A 121 -20.18 14.89 -1.64
CA LYS A 121 -21.09 15.50 -0.66
C LYS A 121 -21.48 14.51 0.43
N LEU A 122 -21.70 15.05 1.64
CA LEU A 122 -22.38 14.33 2.71
C LEU A 122 -23.88 14.36 2.47
N LEU A 123 -24.45 13.19 2.20
CA LEU A 123 -25.88 12.98 1.97
C LEU A 123 -26.55 12.34 3.19
N ASP A 124 -27.72 12.86 3.54
CA ASP A 124 -28.64 12.32 4.53
C ASP A 124 -29.76 11.50 3.87
N LYS A 125 -30.50 10.74 4.67
CA LYS A 125 -31.69 10.02 4.22
C LYS A 125 -32.69 11.01 3.59
N GLY A 126 -33.14 10.69 2.39
CA GLY A 126 -34.07 11.49 1.60
C GLY A 126 -33.42 12.47 0.64
N GLU A 127 -32.09 12.68 0.68
CA GLU A 127 -31.41 13.52 -0.30
C GLU A 127 -31.31 12.82 -1.67
N ASN A 128 -31.53 13.58 -2.73
CA ASN A 128 -31.59 13.10 -4.11
C ASN A 128 -30.38 13.61 -4.91
N ILE A 129 -29.63 12.68 -5.52
CA ILE A 129 -28.45 13.01 -6.32
C ILE A 129 -28.80 13.78 -7.60
N TYR A 130 -29.96 13.54 -8.21
CA TYR A 130 -30.37 14.19 -9.46
C TYR A 130 -30.31 15.73 -9.41
N PRO A 131 -31.01 16.44 -8.50
CA PRO A 131 -30.89 17.89 -8.39
C PRO A 131 -29.50 18.32 -7.91
N LEU A 132 -28.82 17.53 -7.07
CA LEU A 132 -27.48 17.86 -6.57
C LEU A 132 -26.40 17.80 -7.67
N SER A 133 -26.61 16.96 -8.68
CA SER A 133 -25.77 16.79 -9.87
C SER A 133 -25.96 17.92 -10.91
N GLY A 134 -26.95 18.79 -10.72
CA GLY A 134 -27.38 19.71 -11.77
C GLY A 134 -28.19 19.02 -12.86
N GLU A 135 -28.98 18.01 -12.48
CA GLU A 135 -29.94 17.31 -13.33
C GLU A 135 -29.30 16.44 -14.44
N ILE A 136 -28.21 15.74 -14.13
CA ILE A 136 -27.67 14.72 -15.04
C ILE A 136 -28.65 13.55 -15.14
N GLU A 137 -29.09 13.24 -16.36
CA GLU A 137 -30.17 12.27 -16.65
C GLU A 137 -29.92 10.88 -16.06
N SER A 138 -28.67 10.44 -15.98
CA SER A 138 -28.33 9.13 -15.41
C SER A 138 -28.73 8.99 -13.94
N TYR A 139 -28.91 10.09 -13.20
CA TYR A 139 -29.41 10.10 -11.82
C TYR A 139 -30.93 10.26 -11.69
N ASN A 140 -31.66 10.44 -12.80
CA ASN A 140 -33.13 10.59 -12.82
C ASN A 140 -33.88 9.27 -12.54
N SER A 141 -33.15 8.19 -12.26
CA SER A 141 -33.68 6.86 -11.99
C SER A 141 -33.70 6.53 -10.50
N GLY A 142 -34.20 7.42 -9.64
CA GLY A 142 -34.47 7.12 -8.23
C GLY A 142 -33.25 7.03 -7.31
N PHE A 143 -32.19 7.81 -7.57
CA PHE A 143 -31.01 7.94 -6.71
C PHE A 143 -31.25 8.85 -5.49
N VAL A 144 -32.29 8.51 -4.73
CA VAL A 144 -32.63 9.13 -3.44
C VAL A 144 -32.16 8.19 -2.33
N VAL A 145 -31.41 8.70 -1.36
CA VAL A 145 -30.92 7.90 -0.22
C VAL A 145 -32.12 7.38 0.59
N SER A 146 -32.35 6.07 0.59
CA SER A 146 -33.45 5.43 1.31
C SER A 146 -33.03 4.99 2.72
N ALA A 147 -31.81 4.47 2.84
CA ALA A 147 -31.22 4.03 4.11
C ALA A 147 -29.70 4.20 4.10
N ILE A 148 -29.14 4.45 5.28
CA ILE A 148 -27.70 4.47 5.55
C ILE A 148 -27.49 3.47 6.69
N ASN A 149 -26.61 2.49 6.49
CA ASN A 149 -26.27 1.49 7.48
C ASN A 149 -24.78 1.58 7.83
N ALA A 150 -24.49 2.09 9.03
CA ALA A 150 -23.12 2.22 9.55
C ALA A 150 -22.55 0.89 10.06
N VAL A 151 -23.37 -0.12 10.36
CA VAL A 151 -22.87 -1.41 10.85
C VAL A 151 -22.31 -2.22 9.67
N ASP A 152 -23.13 -2.36 8.63
CA ASP A 152 -22.78 -3.12 7.42
C ASP A 152 -22.10 -2.25 6.35
N GLN A 153 -21.82 -0.98 6.67
CA GLN A 153 -21.10 -0.02 5.84
C GLN A 153 -21.68 0.13 4.42
N PHE A 154 -22.97 0.43 4.30
CA PHE A 154 -23.61 0.65 2.99
C PHE A 154 -24.68 1.76 2.99
N VAL A 155 -25.03 2.19 1.77
CA VAL A 155 -26.16 3.05 1.45
C VAL A 155 -27.10 2.34 0.49
N GLU A 156 -28.40 2.45 0.72
CA GLU A 156 -29.43 2.04 -0.23
C GLU A 156 -30.11 3.26 -0.85
N PHE A 157 -30.44 3.14 -2.13
CA PHE A 157 -31.20 4.12 -2.89
C PHE A 157 -32.63 3.63 -3.16
N THR A 158 -33.56 4.56 -3.41
CA THR A 158 -34.97 4.21 -3.68
C THR A 158 -35.20 3.36 -4.93
N ASN A 159 -34.22 3.32 -5.84
CA ASN A 159 -34.23 2.45 -7.02
C ASN A 159 -33.81 1.00 -6.73
N GLY A 160 -33.53 0.66 -5.48
CA GLY A 160 -33.10 -0.67 -5.05
C GLY A 160 -31.60 -0.91 -5.17
N GLN A 161 -30.83 0.07 -5.65
CA GLN A 161 -29.38 -0.03 -5.68
C GLN A 161 -28.81 0.11 -4.28
N LYS A 162 -27.88 -0.79 -3.96
CA LYS A 162 -27.08 -0.77 -2.75
C LYS A 162 -25.64 -0.44 -3.13
N LEU A 163 -25.01 0.46 -2.38
CA LEU A 163 -23.64 0.89 -2.58
C LEU A 163 -22.89 0.78 -1.24
N SER A 164 -21.88 -0.06 -1.20
CA SER A 164 -21.06 -0.33 -0.01
C SER A 164 -19.89 0.65 0.08
N VAL A 165 -19.37 0.91 1.28
CA VAL A 165 -18.22 1.82 1.44
C VAL A 165 -17.02 1.24 0.68
N GLY A 166 -16.41 2.05 -0.18
CA GLY A 166 -15.34 1.60 -1.07
C GLY A 166 -15.83 1.07 -2.44
N GLU A 167 -17.14 0.89 -2.63
CA GLU A 167 -17.71 0.40 -3.90
C GLU A 167 -17.90 1.55 -4.89
N VAL A 168 -17.59 1.27 -6.17
CA VAL A 168 -17.77 2.19 -7.29
C VAL A 168 -18.79 1.62 -8.29
N VAL A 169 -19.66 2.49 -8.79
CA VAL A 169 -20.67 2.16 -9.80
C VAL A 169 -20.52 3.09 -11.00
N GLY A 170 -20.73 2.56 -12.21
CA GLY A 170 -20.79 3.33 -13.45
C GLY A 170 -19.47 3.32 -14.24
N ASN A 171 -19.34 4.27 -15.16
CA ASN A 171 -18.20 4.30 -16.08
C ASN A 171 -16.96 4.92 -15.39
N THR A 172 -16.14 4.08 -14.78
CA THR A 172 -14.89 4.48 -14.13
C THR A 172 -13.72 4.36 -15.10
N ASN A 173 -12.87 5.39 -15.18
CA ASN A 173 -11.58 5.23 -15.86
C ASN A 173 -10.50 4.73 -14.88
N ASP A 174 -9.35 4.31 -15.40
CA ASP A 174 -8.25 3.81 -14.57
C ASP A 174 -7.75 4.86 -13.57
N GLU A 175 -7.76 6.15 -13.93
CA GLU A 175 -7.32 7.25 -13.07
C GLU A 175 -8.22 7.40 -11.83
N ASP A 176 -9.53 7.23 -11.99
CA ASP A 176 -10.51 7.25 -10.91
C ASP A 176 -10.23 6.15 -9.89
N LEU A 177 -9.98 4.93 -10.38
CA LEU A 177 -9.63 3.80 -9.51
C LEU A 177 -8.33 4.09 -8.74
N ARG A 178 -7.33 4.70 -9.38
CA ARG A 178 -6.09 5.09 -8.68
C ARG A 178 -6.32 6.18 -7.65
N ARG A 179 -7.14 7.18 -7.95
CA ARG A 179 -7.51 8.22 -6.99
C ARG A 179 -8.21 7.63 -5.78
N ILE A 180 -9.14 6.69 -5.98
CA ILE A 180 -9.83 5.97 -4.90
C ILE A 180 -8.83 5.16 -4.06
N GLN A 181 -7.92 4.41 -4.69
CA GLN A 181 -6.87 3.68 -3.97
C GLN A 181 -5.98 4.59 -3.13
N ILE A 182 -5.57 5.74 -3.67
CA ILE A 182 -4.77 6.74 -2.96
C ILE A 182 -5.55 7.28 -1.76
N ARG A 183 -6.79 7.70 -1.98
CA ARG A 183 -7.71 8.20 -0.95
C ARG A 183 -7.90 7.19 0.20
N GLU A 184 -8.21 5.94 -0.14
CA GLU A 184 -8.44 4.88 0.85
C GLU A 184 -7.17 4.56 1.65
N THR A 185 -6.02 4.63 1.00
CA THR A 185 -4.72 4.45 1.65
C THR A 185 -4.44 5.57 2.64
N ILE A 186 -4.72 6.82 2.28
CA ILE A 186 -4.56 7.98 3.19
C ILE A 186 -5.52 7.86 4.38
N HIS A 187 -6.79 7.50 4.15
CA HIS A 187 -7.74 7.28 5.25
C HIS A 187 -7.27 6.18 6.21
N SER A 188 -6.87 5.03 5.66
CA SER A 188 -6.37 3.89 6.44
C SER A 188 -5.08 4.23 7.19
N HIS A 189 -4.18 4.99 6.56
CA HIS A 189 -2.96 5.49 7.18
C HIS A 189 -3.27 6.38 8.38
N LEU A 190 -4.06 7.45 8.19
CA LEU A 190 -4.33 8.42 9.25
C LEU A 190 -5.13 7.80 10.41
N ALA A 191 -5.98 6.80 10.13
CA ALA A 191 -6.70 6.05 11.18
C ALA A 191 -5.74 5.20 12.01
N LYS A 192 -4.79 4.53 11.35
CA LYS A 192 -3.76 3.76 12.03
C LYS A 192 -2.80 4.68 12.79
N GLU A 193 -2.36 5.76 12.16
CA GLU A 193 -1.47 6.76 12.72
C GLU A 193 -2.02 7.36 14.01
N GLU A 194 -3.28 7.75 14.03
CA GLU A 194 -3.94 8.26 15.24
C GLU A 194 -3.87 7.25 16.41
N SER A 195 -4.14 5.97 16.14
CA SER A 195 -4.09 4.91 17.16
C SER A 195 -2.67 4.63 17.66
N LEU A 196 -1.68 4.74 16.77
CA LEU A 196 -0.28 4.40 17.03
C LEU A 196 0.53 5.58 17.59
N PHE A 197 0.09 6.81 17.34
CA PHE A 197 0.74 8.02 17.81
C PHE A 197 0.88 8.04 19.33
N LYS A 198 -0.17 7.60 20.04
CA LYS A 198 -0.17 7.47 21.52
C LYS A 198 0.82 6.43 22.04
N ARG A 199 1.23 5.48 21.19
CA ARG A 199 2.24 4.44 21.50
C ARG A 199 3.64 4.83 21.01
N GLU A 200 3.81 6.07 20.56
CA GLU A 200 5.07 6.58 20.01
C GLU A 200 5.55 5.76 18.79
N ILE A 201 4.62 5.21 18.00
CA ILE A 201 4.93 4.44 16.80
C ILE A 201 4.58 5.30 15.59
N LYS A 202 5.57 5.65 14.78
CA LYS A 202 5.33 6.34 13.51
C LYS A 202 4.75 5.37 12.50
N THR A 203 3.72 5.79 11.76
CA THR A 203 3.08 4.96 10.73
C THR A 203 3.68 5.27 9.37
N LEU A 204 3.92 4.26 8.54
CA LEU A 204 4.35 4.41 7.15
C LEU A 204 3.41 3.68 6.19
N SER A 205 3.21 4.28 5.02
CA SER A 205 2.47 3.70 3.89
C SER A 205 3.37 3.54 2.68
N LEU A 206 3.14 2.48 1.92
CA LEU A 206 3.86 2.20 0.70
C LEU A 206 2.90 2.09 -0.49
N PHE A 207 3.16 2.88 -1.52
CA PHE A 207 2.50 2.82 -2.82
C PHE A 207 3.41 2.13 -3.83
N PHE A 208 2.88 1.11 -4.51
CA PHE A 208 3.50 0.53 -5.69
C PHE A 208 2.88 1.10 -6.95
N ILE A 209 3.66 1.85 -7.71
CA ILE A 209 3.23 2.48 -8.97
C ILE A 209 3.69 1.67 -10.18
N ASP A 210 3.04 1.90 -11.30
CA ASP A 210 3.34 1.29 -12.60
C ASP A 210 4.40 2.05 -13.39
N GLU A 211 4.46 3.38 -13.29
CA GLU A 211 5.43 4.22 -14.01
C GLU A 211 5.91 5.38 -13.14
N VAL A 212 7.22 5.65 -13.14
CA VAL A 212 7.84 6.73 -12.36
C VAL A 212 7.33 8.11 -12.78
N VAL A 213 7.05 8.30 -14.08
CA VAL A 213 6.52 9.57 -14.61
C VAL A 213 5.20 9.98 -13.96
N LYS A 214 4.37 9.01 -13.55
CA LYS A 214 3.10 9.31 -12.85
C LYS A 214 3.31 9.92 -11.47
N TYR A 215 4.48 9.77 -10.87
CA TYR A 215 4.82 10.46 -9.63
C TYR A 215 5.78 11.64 -9.86
N LYS A 216 6.84 11.44 -10.66
CA LYS A 216 7.88 12.42 -10.95
C LYS A 216 8.00 12.64 -12.47
N ASP A 217 7.39 13.72 -12.96
CA ASP A 217 7.39 14.10 -14.37
C ASP A 217 8.32 15.28 -14.61
N TYR A 218 9.53 15.04 -15.09
CA TYR A 218 10.53 16.07 -15.37
C TYR A 218 10.19 17.03 -16.52
N GLU A 219 9.07 16.83 -17.22
CA GLU A 219 8.55 17.78 -18.22
C GLU A 219 7.60 18.82 -17.57
N ALA A 220 7.08 18.54 -16.38
CA ALA A 220 6.28 19.47 -15.60
C ALA A 220 7.14 20.54 -14.91
N ILE A 221 6.59 21.73 -14.69
CA ILE A 221 7.29 22.89 -14.09
C ILE A 221 7.81 22.59 -12.68
N ASP A 222 7.06 21.81 -11.91
CA ASP A 222 7.34 21.41 -10.53
C ASP A 222 7.82 19.95 -10.41
N ASP A 223 8.10 19.33 -11.55
CA ASP A 223 8.39 17.91 -11.72
C ASP A 223 7.30 16.93 -11.20
N LYS A 224 6.06 17.36 -10.93
CA LYS A 224 5.04 16.49 -10.31
C LYS A 224 4.18 15.78 -11.37
N GLY A 225 4.17 14.45 -11.29
CA GLY A 225 3.26 13.60 -12.07
C GLY A 225 1.86 13.52 -11.46
N THR A 226 0.94 12.87 -12.17
CA THR A 226 -0.49 12.76 -11.82
C THR A 226 -0.75 12.22 -10.41
N TYR A 227 -0.08 11.16 -9.98
CA TYR A 227 -0.24 10.55 -8.65
C TYR A 227 0.26 11.44 -7.52
N ALA A 228 1.33 12.20 -7.71
CA ALA A 228 1.80 13.15 -6.70
C ALA A 228 0.75 14.25 -6.47
N ARG A 229 0.15 14.77 -7.56
CA ARG A 229 -0.92 15.78 -7.48
C ARG A 229 -2.18 15.25 -6.82
N ILE A 230 -2.65 14.07 -7.26
CA ILE A 230 -3.81 13.41 -6.65
C ILE A 230 -3.56 13.16 -5.16
N PHE A 231 -2.37 12.69 -4.80
CA PHE A 231 -2.01 12.45 -3.41
C PHE A 231 -2.09 13.72 -2.56
N GLU A 232 -1.46 14.82 -2.99
CA GLU A 232 -1.46 16.08 -2.25
C GLU A 232 -2.89 16.63 -2.08
N GLU A 233 -3.69 16.61 -3.15
CA GLU A 233 -5.09 17.05 -3.13
C GLU A 233 -5.94 16.23 -2.15
N GLU A 234 -5.89 14.90 -2.25
CA GLU A 234 -6.66 14.02 -1.38
C GLU A 234 -6.15 14.09 0.07
N TYR A 235 -4.84 14.18 0.28
CA TYR A 235 -4.23 14.31 1.60
C TYR A 235 -4.69 15.60 2.31
N GLU A 236 -4.61 16.74 1.64
CA GLU A 236 -5.09 18.01 2.19
C GLU A 236 -6.56 17.95 2.59
N ASN A 237 -7.40 17.42 1.69
CA ASN A 237 -8.84 17.33 1.92
C ASN A 237 -9.15 16.45 3.14
N ILE A 238 -8.55 15.26 3.21
CA ILE A 238 -8.78 14.30 4.29
C ILE A 238 -8.26 14.84 5.63
N VAL A 239 -7.07 15.46 5.65
CA VAL A 239 -6.50 16.03 6.88
C VAL A 239 -7.34 17.20 7.37
N ARG A 240 -7.75 18.12 6.50
CA ARG A 240 -8.65 19.22 6.87
C ARG A 240 -9.96 18.70 7.45
N ASP A 241 -10.56 17.69 6.82
CA ASP A 241 -11.76 17.04 7.35
C ASP A 241 -11.52 16.43 8.74
N ARG A 242 -10.39 15.76 8.96
CA ARG A 242 -10.04 15.20 10.28
C ARG A 242 -9.82 16.26 11.34
N LEU A 243 -9.20 17.38 11.00
CA LEU A 243 -8.98 18.49 11.93
C LEU A 243 -10.28 19.14 12.43
N THR A 244 -11.41 18.91 11.75
CA THR A 244 -12.74 19.32 12.26
C THR A 244 -13.23 18.50 13.45
N ASP A 245 -12.64 17.33 13.70
CA ASP A 245 -13.01 16.50 14.86
C ASP A 245 -12.50 17.15 16.16
N THR A 246 -13.46 17.62 16.96
CA THR A 246 -13.19 18.22 18.27
C THR A 246 -12.60 17.23 19.28
N LEU A 247 -12.79 15.93 19.09
CA LEU A 247 -12.30 14.87 19.99
C LEU A 247 -10.88 14.40 19.66
N LEU A 248 -10.28 14.92 18.58
CA LEU A 248 -8.91 14.59 18.19
C LEU A 248 -7.92 14.99 19.30
N ASP A 249 -7.00 14.08 19.63
CA ASP A 249 -5.93 14.33 20.60
C ASP A 249 -5.13 15.59 20.23
N GLU A 250 -4.86 16.46 21.20
CA GLU A 250 -4.25 17.77 20.95
C GLU A 250 -2.84 17.66 20.35
N LYS A 251 -2.03 16.70 20.81
CA LYS A 251 -0.67 16.51 20.27
C LYS A 251 -0.73 15.99 18.85
N TYR A 252 -1.65 15.06 18.57
CA TYR A 252 -1.84 14.55 17.23
C TYR A 252 -2.44 15.61 16.29
N ARG A 253 -3.32 16.48 16.79
CA ARG A 253 -3.82 17.65 16.04
C ARG A 253 -2.67 18.55 15.61
N THR A 254 -1.80 18.94 16.55
CA THR A 254 -0.62 19.77 16.23
C THR A 254 0.32 19.07 15.25
N TYR A 255 0.50 17.75 15.37
CA TYR A 255 1.25 16.96 14.39
C TYR A 255 0.63 17.08 12.99
N LEU A 256 -0.67 16.85 12.84
CA LEU A 256 -1.35 16.96 11.54
C LEU A 256 -1.33 18.39 10.98
N GLU A 257 -1.51 19.41 11.81
CA GLU A 257 -1.44 20.82 11.40
C GLU A 257 -0.07 21.16 10.83
N ARG A 258 1.02 20.75 11.51
CA ARG A 258 2.40 20.93 11.03
C ARG A 258 2.61 20.27 9.66
N GLU A 259 2.14 19.04 9.51
CA GLU A 259 2.32 18.29 8.26
C GLU A 259 1.46 18.85 7.11
N LEU A 260 0.33 19.48 7.43
CA LEU A 260 -0.54 20.16 6.47
C LEU A 260 0.08 21.45 5.90
N GLU A 261 1.06 22.05 6.57
CA GLU A 261 1.78 23.23 6.04
C GLU A 261 2.64 22.90 4.80
N SER A 262 3.00 21.63 4.60
CA SER A 262 3.82 21.20 3.47
C SER A 262 3.46 19.77 3.04
N PRO A 263 2.28 19.56 2.40
CA PRO A 263 1.84 18.24 1.92
C PRO A 263 2.88 17.56 1.03
N GLU A 264 3.63 18.31 0.24
CA GLU A 264 4.68 17.78 -0.64
C GLU A 264 5.86 17.12 0.11
N LYS A 265 5.99 17.36 1.42
CA LYS A 265 7.04 16.78 2.27
C LYS A 265 6.61 15.51 2.98
N VAL A 266 5.30 15.21 3.05
CA VAL A 266 4.82 14.00 3.74
C VAL A 266 5.00 12.74 2.91
N HIS A 267 5.30 12.89 1.63
CA HIS A 267 5.53 11.79 0.71
C HIS A 267 6.86 11.88 -0.02
N ALA A 268 7.43 10.73 -0.39
CA ALA A 268 8.68 10.64 -1.12
C ALA A 268 8.67 9.53 -2.17
N GLY A 269 9.41 9.74 -3.26
CA GLY A 269 9.63 8.75 -4.30
C GLY A 269 10.88 7.91 -4.04
N TYR A 270 10.77 6.59 -4.16
CA TYR A 270 11.86 5.63 -4.12
C TYR A 270 11.98 4.96 -5.49
N PHE A 271 12.82 5.53 -6.34
CA PHE A 271 12.99 5.11 -7.74
C PHE A 271 14.44 4.92 -8.09
N SER A 272 14.69 4.07 -9.10
CA SER A 272 15.99 3.96 -9.76
C SER A 272 16.44 5.32 -10.28
N ILE A 273 17.72 5.67 -10.10
CA ILE A 273 18.28 6.93 -10.61
C ILE A 273 19.21 6.60 -11.78
N ASP A 274 18.99 7.23 -12.93
CA ASP A 274 19.85 7.07 -14.09
C ASP A 274 21.24 7.72 -13.89
N LYS A 275 22.17 7.50 -14.84
CA LYS A 275 23.52 8.08 -14.78
C LYS A 275 23.53 9.62 -14.84
N LYS A 276 22.40 10.25 -15.18
CA LYS A 276 22.23 11.71 -15.25
C LYS A 276 21.53 12.28 -14.01
N GLY A 277 21.25 11.45 -13.00
CA GLY A 277 20.61 11.88 -11.75
C GLY A 277 19.08 11.96 -11.80
N LYS A 278 18.43 11.45 -12.87
CA LYS A 278 16.96 11.45 -12.99
C LYS A 278 16.35 10.14 -12.50
N SER A 279 15.20 10.23 -11.82
CA SER A 279 14.37 9.09 -11.43
C SER A 279 13.78 8.45 -12.69
N VAL A 280 13.93 7.14 -12.83
CA VAL A 280 13.49 6.39 -14.01
C VAL A 280 12.89 5.05 -13.60
N ASP A 281 12.08 4.48 -14.48
CA ASP A 281 11.56 3.13 -14.29
C ASP A 281 12.72 2.13 -14.15
N SER A 282 12.59 1.24 -13.18
CA SER A 282 13.57 0.18 -12.97
C SER A 282 13.57 -0.76 -14.18
N LYS A 283 14.69 -0.82 -14.90
CA LYS A 283 14.84 -1.73 -16.05
C LYS A 283 15.05 -3.16 -15.55
N ILE A 284 14.03 -4.00 -15.65
CA ILE A 284 14.17 -5.45 -15.45
C ILE A 284 14.68 -6.03 -16.78
N LYS A 285 15.93 -6.52 -16.85
CA LYS A 285 16.39 -7.29 -18.01
C LYS A 285 15.72 -8.68 -17.99
N ARG A 286 15.28 -9.20 -19.14
CA ARG A 286 14.78 -10.57 -19.28
C ARG A 286 15.83 -11.56 -18.73
N GLY A 287 15.52 -12.22 -17.62
CA GLY A 287 16.37 -13.26 -17.02
C GLY A 287 17.17 -12.85 -15.78
N SER A 288 17.05 -11.60 -15.28
CA SER A 288 17.59 -11.21 -13.97
C SER A 288 16.46 -10.72 -13.04
N GLU A 289 16.40 -11.25 -11.82
CA GLU A 289 15.47 -10.78 -10.77
C GLU A 289 15.94 -9.46 -10.12
N SER A 290 17.16 -9.03 -10.43
CA SER A 290 17.80 -7.82 -9.89
C SER A 290 18.11 -6.80 -11.00
N SER A 291 17.82 -5.51 -10.72
CA SER A 291 18.19 -4.37 -11.57
C SER A 291 19.56 -3.82 -11.17
N ASP A 292 20.36 -3.39 -12.16
CA ASP A 292 21.71 -2.80 -12.00
C ASP A 292 21.72 -1.40 -11.36
N ASP A 293 20.60 -0.94 -10.80
CA ASP A 293 20.45 0.43 -10.29
C ASP A 293 21.01 0.55 -8.86
N ILE A 294 22.30 0.89 -8.77
CA ILE A 294 23.08 1.08 -7.54
C ILE A 294 22.78 2.43 -6.85
N SER A 295 22.22 3.40 -7.57
CA SER A 295 22.14 4.82 -7.16
C SER A 295 20.91 5.21 -6.33
N ALA A 296 19.82 4.42 -6.34
CA ALA A 296 18.57 4.73 -5.61
C ALA A 296 18.62 4.39 -4.11
N TYR A 297 19.58 3.55 -3.73
CA TYR A 297 19.65 2.95 -2.41
C TYR A 297 19.94 3.97 -1.31
N ASP A 298 20.65 5.06 -1.63
CA ASP A 298 21.29 5.90 -0.63
C ASP A 298 20.38 6.89 0.11
N LEU A 299 19.33 7.43 -0.51
CA LEU A 299 18.61 8.57 0.11
C LEU A 299 17.71 8.15 1.27
N ILE A 300 17.01 7.01 1.16
CA ILE A 300 16.09 6.51 2.21
C ILE A 300 16.77 5.43 3.08
N MET A 301 17.70 4.62 2.55
CA MET A 301 18.37 3.59 3.37
C MET A 301 19.50 4.13 4.24
N LYS A 302 20.16 5.25 3.88
CA LYS A 302 21.21 5.81 4.75
C LYS A 302 20.68 6.30 6.09
N ASN A 303 19.38 6.60 6.20
CA ASN A 303 18.77 7.10 7.43
C ASN A 303 17.43 6.41 7.74
N LYS A 304 17.39 5.07 7.75
CA LYS A 304 16.19 4.29 8.11
C LYS A 304 15.60 4.70 9.46
N GLU A 305 16.46 4.96 10.44
CA GLU A 305 16.06 5.42 11.78
C GLU A 305 15.41 6.80 11.73
N ARG A 306 15.90 7.70 10.86
CA ARG A 306 15.29 9.02 10.65
C ARG A 306 13.87 8.87 10.10
N LEU A 307 13.62 7.92 9.20
CA LEU A 307 12.26 7.68 8.68
C LEU A 307 11.28 7.24 9.78
N LEU A 308 11.76 6.66 10.88
CA LEU A 308 10.94 6.28 12.03
C LEU A 308 10.68 7.44 12.99
N SER A 309 11.43 8.54 12.88
CA SER A 309 11.25 9.74 13.71
C SER A 309 10.03 10.55 13.28
N PHE A 310 9.28 11.07 14.26
CA PHE A 310 8.22 12.05 14.02
C PHE A 310 8.74 13.40 13.50
N GLU A 311 10.02 13.70 13.64
CA GLU A 311 10.64 14.91 13.06
C GLU A 311 10.85 14.80 11.54
N GLU A 312 10.84 13.58 11.01
CA GLU A 312 10.83 13.35 9.57
C GLU A 312 9.38 13.38 9.07
N PRO A 313 8.98 14.33 8.21
CA PRO A 313 7.61 14.41 7.71
C PRO A 313 7.22 13.24 6.80
N VAL A 314 8.20 12.67 6.07
CA VAL A 314 7.95 11.59 5.12
C VAL A 314 7.35 10.38 5.83
N ARG A 315 6.16 9.99 5.39
CA ARG A 315 5.42 8.83 5.87
C ARG A 315 4.62 8.08 4.79
N PHE A 316 4.57 8.62 3.58
CA PHE A 316 4.07 7.92 2.40
C PHE A 316 5.20 7.73 1.39
N ILE A 317 5.48 6.49 1.00
CA ILE A 317 6.57 6.18 0.07
C ILE A 317 5.99 5.63 -1.22
N PHE A 318 6.41 6.19 -2.37
CA PHE A 318 6.04 5.71 -3.70
C PHE A 318 7.19 4.94 -4.31
N SER A 319 6.95 3.74 -4.82
CA SER A 319 7.97 2.90 -5.42
C SER A 319 7.48 2.26 -6.71
N HIS A 320 8.30 2.27 -7.75
CA HIS A 320 8.02 1.55 -9.00
C HIS A 320 8.37 0.06 -8.89
N SER A 321 9.46 -0.27 -8.19
CA SER A 321 9.92 -1.66 -8.04
C SER A 321 9.49 -2.25 -6.71
N ALA A 322 9.41 -3.58 -6.62
CA ALA A 322 9.48 -4.23 -5.32
C ALA A 322 10.76 -3.71 -4.67
N LEU A 323 10.63 -3.11 -3.49
CA LEU A 323 11.76 -2.47 -2.82
C LEU A 323 12.89 -3.49 -2.74
N LYS A 324 14.13 -3.12 -3.06
CA LYS A 324 15.22 -4.12 -3.16
C LYS A 324 15.53 -4.75 -1.79
N GLU A 325 16.35 -5.81 -1.79
CA GLU A 325 17.05 -6.26 -0.59
C GLU A 325 17.64 -5.05 0.15
N GLY A 326 17.36 -4.94 1.45
CA GLY A 326 17.71 -3.78 2.27
C GLY A 326 16.55 -2.86 2.63
N TRP A 327 15.47 -2.78 1.83
CA TRP A 327 14.25 -2.12 2.33
C TRP A 327 13.54 -3.01 3.33
N ASP A 328 13.49 -2.50 4.55
CA ASP A 328 13.14 -3.27 5.71
C ASP A 328 12.75 -2.31 6.83
N ASN A 329 11.56 -1.73 6.70
CA ASN A 329 11.03 -0.83 7.71
C ASN A 329 9.85 -1.52 8.44
N PRO A 330 9.98 -1.79 9.74
CA PRO A 330 8.96 -2.49 10.51
C PRO A 330 7.66 -1.70 10.67
N ASN A 331 7.66 -0.39 10.41
CA ASN A 331 6.53 0.49 10.64
C ASN A 331 5.68 0.74 9.38
N VAL A 332 5.83 -0.08 8.34
CA VAL A 332 4.89 -0.09 7.22
C VAL A 332 3.59 -0.78 7.66
N PHE A 333 2.47 -0.04 7.61
CA PHE A 333 1.15 -0.54 7.97
C PHE A 333 0.16 -0.54 6.81
N GLN A 334 0.46 0.19 5.72
CA GLN A 334 -0.35 0.13 4.50
C GLN A 334 0.52 -0.19 3.30
N ILE A 335 0.03 -1.10 2.45
CA ILE A 335 0.57 -1.35 1.12
C ILE A 335 -0.56 -1.14 0.11
N ALA A 336 -0.36 -0.22 -0.82
CA ALA A 336 -1.31 0.10 -1.87
C ALA A 336 -0.70 -0.22 -3.24
N THR A 337 -1.36 -1.07 -4.01
CA THR A 337 -0.93 -1.41 -5.36
C THR A 337 -1.71 -0.60 -6.40
N LEU A 338 -1.06 0.45 -6.91
CA LEU A 338 -1.57 1.30 -8.00
C LEU A 338 -1.24 0.72 -9.38
N ARG A 339 -0.83 -0.55 -9.46
CA ARG A 339 -0.53 -1.25 -10.71
C ARG A 339 -1.33 -2.53 -10.82
N GLN A 340 -1.59 -2.95 -12.05
CA GLN A 340 -2.08 -4.30 -12.34
C GLN A 340 -0.87 -5.25 -12.41
N SER A 341 -0.53 -5.90 -11.28
CA SER A 341 0.57 -6.87 -11.23
C SER A 341 0.08 -8.26 -11.59
N SER A 342 0.74 -8.92 -12.55
CA SER A 342 0.38 -10.26 -13.04
C SER A 342 1.18 -11.41 -12.42
N SER A 343 2.12 -11.15 -11.50
CA SER A 343 2.98 -12.19 -10.92
C SER A 343 2.79 -12.33 -9.41
N ASP A 344 2.25 -13.47 -8.99
CA ASP A 344 1.99 -13.80 -7.58
C ASP A 344 3.27 -13.83 -6.73
N ILE A 345 4.40 -14.23 -7.32
CA ILE A 345 5.72 -14.20 -6.65
C ILE A 345 6.08 -12.77 -6.24
N LYS A 346 5.86 -11.79 -7.13
CA LYS A 346 6.12 -10.38 -6.82
C LYS A 346 5.17 -9.86 -5.75
N LYS A 347 3.88 -10.19 -5.85
CA LYS A 347 2.87 -9.81 -4.82
C LYS A 347 3.27 -10.33 -3.45
N ARG A 348 3.71 -11.61 -3.34
CA ARG A 348 4.16 -12.20 -2.06
C ARG A 348 5.37 -11.46 -1.48
N GLN A 349 6.36 -11.13 -2.31
CA GLN A 349 7.56 -10.40 -1.87
C GLN A 349 7.24 -8.97 -1.42
N GLU A 350 6.32 -8.28 -2.10
CA GLU A 350 5.87 -6.94 -1.72
C GLU A 350 5.18 -6.93 -0.36
N ILE A 351 4.20 -7.83 -0.16
CA ILE A 351 3.49 -7.97 1.13
C ILE A 351 4.47 -8.39 2.23
N GLY A 352 5.37 -9.34 1.95
CA GLY A 352 6.36 -9.84 2.91
C GLY A 352 7.24 -8.74 3.52
N ARG A 353 7.46 -7.64 2.79
CA ARG A 353 8.23 -6.47 3.28
C ARG A 353 7.48 -5.64 4.32
N GLY A 354 6.16 -5.75 4.39
CA GLY A 354 5.33 -5.09 5.40
C GLY A 354 5.05 -5.94 6.64
N LEU A 355 5.39 -7.23 6.63
CA LEU A 355 4.96 -8.19 7.67
C LEU A 355 5.73 -8.12 8.99
N ARG A 356 6.81 -7.35 9.07
CA ARG A 356 7.58 -7.25 10.33
C ARG A 356 6.81 -6.50 11.40
N LEU A 357 6.97 -6.90 12.66
CA LEU A 357 6.37 -6.21 13.80
C LEU A 357 7.01 -4.82 13.97
N ALA A 358 6.19 -3.82 14.30
CA ALA A 358 6.59 -2.42 14.41
C ALA A 358 7.55 -2.17 15.56
N VAL A 359 8.17 -0.98 15.56
CA VAL A 359 8.98 -0.45 16.67
C VAL A 359 8.47 0.94 17.07
N ASN A 360 8.61 1.28 18.35
CA ASN A 360 8.32 2.62 18.86
C ASN A 360 9.52 3.58 18.66
N GLN A 361 9.41 4.85 19.10
CA GLN A 361 10.50 5.83 19.02
C GLN A 361 11.78 5.43 19.77
N LYS A 362 11.71 4.49 20.72
CA LYS A 362 12.86 3.98 21.47
C LYS A 362 13.55 2.80 20.77
N GLY A 363 12.97 2.31 19.67
CA GLY A 363 13.41 1.10 18.98
C GLY A 363 12.89 -0.19 19.63
N ASP A 364 12.00 -0.11 20.62
CA ASP A 364 11.43 -1.30 21.24
C ASP A 364 10.46 -1.96 20.27
N ARG A 365 10.70 -3.25 20.00
CA ARG A 365 9.84 -4.05 19.14
C ARG A 365 8.49 -4.26 19.80
N GLN A 366 7.43 -4.07 19.04
CA GLN A 366 6.05 -4.23 19.48
C GLN A 366 5.62 -5.69 19.32
N ASP A 367 6.31 -6.59 20.01
CA ASP A 367 6.09 -8.04 19.99
C ASP A 367 5.23 -8.53 21.16
N GLU A 368 4.95 -9.83 21.19
CA GLU A 368 4.14 -10.45 22.23
C GLU A 368 4.74 -10.25 23.63
N GLN A 369 6.07 -10.24 23.77
CA GLN A 369 6.71 -10.01 25.07
C GLN A 369 6.44 -8.59 25.58
N SER A 370 6.34 -7.63 24.64
CA SER A 370 6.19 -6.21 24.94
C SER A 370 4.72 -5.79 25.08
N LEU A 371 3.82 -6.43 24.33
CA LEU A 371 2.39 -6.07 24.26
C LEU A 371 1.44 -7.09 24.90
N GLY A 372 1.88 -8.33 25.07
CA GLY A 372 1.02 -9.46 25.41
C GLY A 372 0.34 -10.09 24.18
N GLU A 373 -0.19 -11.29 24.37
CA GLU A 373 -0.83 -12.12 23.34
C GLU A 373 -2.06 -11.45 22.73
N ASP A 374 -2.87 -10.77 23.54
CA ASP A 374 -4.13 -10.15 23.10
C ASP A 374 -3.91 -8.88 22.25
N GLU A 375 -2.83 -8.12 22.50
CA GLU A 375 -2.60 -6.82 21.85
C GLU A 375 -1.68 -6.89 20.63
N VAL A 376 -0.74 -7.85 20.57
CA VAL A 376 0.30 -7.89 19.52
C VAL A 376 -0.31 -7.88 18.11
N GLN A 377 -1.38 -8.65 17.88
CA GLN A 377 -2.08 -8.71 16.60
C GLN A 377 -3.11 -7.57 16.38
N GLN A 378 -3.45 -6.79 17.41
CA GLN A 378 -4.28 -5.59 17.26
C GLN A 378 -3.42 -4.40 16.78
N VAL A 379 -2.22 -4.27 17.34
CA VAL A 379 -1.24 -3.25 16.96
C VAL A 379 -0.66 -3.57 15.58
N ASN A 380 -0.21 -4.80 15.36
CA ASN A 380 0.51 -5.18 14.14
C ASN A 380 -0.44 -5.73 13.06
N VAL A 381 -1.18 -4.83 12.42
CA VAL A 381 -2.03 -5.15 11.26
C VAL A 381 -1.54 -4.41 10.03
N LEU A 382 -1.15 -5.15 9.00
CA LEU A 382 -0.81 -4.65 7.67
C LEU A 382 -2.07 -4.60 6.81
N THR A 383 -2.50 -3.40 6.42
CA THR A 383 -3.62 -3.21 5.49
C THR A 383 -3.12 -3.19 4.05
N VAL A 384 -3.65 -4.08 3.21
CA VAL A 384 -3.39 -4.14 1.77
C VAL A 384 -4.58 -3.52 1.04
N ILE A 385 -4.34 -2.42 0.34
CA ILE A 385 -5.34 -1.74 -0.51
C ILE A 385 -5.12 -2.21 -1.95
N ALA A 386 -6.11 -2.92 -2.48
CA ALA A 386 -5.96 -3.75 -3.66
C ALA A 386 -7.11 -3.55 -4.67
N ASN A 387 -6.83 -3.80 -5.94
CA ASN A 387 -7.87 -4.08 -6.92
C ASN A 387 -8.28 -5.56 -6.83
N GLU A 388 -9.37 -5.97 -7.48
CA GLU A 388 -9.92 -7.34 -7.41
C GLU A 388 -8.87 -8.46 -7.61
N SER A 389 -7.92 -8.29 -8.54
CA SER A 389 -6.84 -9.26 -8.81
C SER A 389 -5.81 -9.37 -7.68
N TYR A 390 -5.58 -8.32 -6.90
CA TYR A 390 -4.66 -8.34 -5.77
C TYR A 390 -5.39 -8.70 -4.47
N GLU A 391 -6.69 -8.43 -4.40
CA GLU A 391 -7.53 -8.81 -3.26
C GLU A 391 -7.65 -10.32 -3.11
N SER A 392 -7.98 -11.03 -4.20
CA SER A 392 -8.00 -12.51 -4.20
C SER A 392 -6.69 -13.08 -3.69
N PHE A 393 -5.56 -12.63 -4.23
CA PHE A 393 -4.22 -13.05 -3.78
C PHE A 393 -3.97 -12.75 -2.29
N ALA A 394 -4.33 -11.57 -1.80
CA ALA A 394 -4.11 -11.21 -0.40
C ALA A 394 -5.02 -11.98 0.56
N ARG A 395 -6.26 -12.30 0.14
CA ARG A 395 -7.19 -13.17 0.88
C ARG A 395 -6.70 -14.62 0.89
N ASP A 396 -6.19 -15.11 -0.23
CA ASP A 396 -5.57 -16.43 -0.33
C ASP A 396 -4.35 -16.53 0.59
N LEU A 397 -3.48 -15.51 0.58
CA LEU A 397 -2.33 -15.43 1.48
C LEU A 397 -2.76 -15.41 2.95
N GLN A 398 -3.81 -14.66 3.29
CA GLN A 398 -4.35 -14.67 4.66
C GLN A 398 -4.92 -16.04 5.04
N SER A 399 -5.52 -16.77 4.11
CA SER A 399 -6.04 -18.13 4.31
C SER A 399 -4.95 -19.19 4.35
N GLU A 400 -3.83 -18.96 3.67
CA GLU A 400 -2.61 -19.77 3.79
C GLU A 400 -1.92 -19.56 5.14
N ILE A 401 -2.17 -18.44 5.82
CA ILE A 401 -1.53 -18.04 7.08
C ILE A 401 -2.40 -18.37 8.31
N ALA A 402 -3.73 -18.29 8.17
CA ALA A 402 -4.72 -18.59 9.21
C ALA A 402 -4.99 -20.10 9.31
#